data_AF-W2VCC4-F1
#
_entry.id   AF-W2VCC4-F1
#
_cell.length_a   1.000
_cell.length_b   1.000
_cell.length_c   1.000
_cell.angle_alpha   90.00
_cell.angle_beta   90.00
_cell.angle_gamma   90.00
#
_symmetry.space_group_name_H-M   'P 1'
#
loop_
_entity.id
_entity.type
_entity.pdbx_description
1 polymer ?
#
loop_
_entity_poly.entity_id
_entity_poly.type
_entity_poly.pdbx_seq_one_letter_code
_entity_poly.pdbx_strand_id
1 'polypeptide(L)'
;MSQDKFDLEEALKKLNSAPSSQKKTGTIKKKNAVKIEPDYRYEACNESFPCANCGKMINPEGAGTHHRNHCPYCLSSIHVDNEPGDRKSDCKGIMEPISIWVKDKGEWAIVHRCKKCGKLNTNRSAADDNPVLLMSIAVKPLASPPFPLHLLENTLDKQK
;
A
#
# COMPACT_ATOMS: atom_id res chain seq x y z
N MET A 1 62.64 4.57 35.23
CA MET A 1 61.75 5.13 34.19
C MET A 1 60.49 5.59 34.91
N SER A 2 60.40 6.89 35.21
CA SER A 2 59.34 7.48 36.03
C SER A 2 58.03 7.52 35.25
N GLN A 3 56.96 7.03 35.87
CA GLN A 3 55.61 7.08 35.32
C GLN A 3 55.05 8.49 35.54
N ASP A 4 54.78 9.21 34.46
CA ASP A 4 54.07 10.48 34.52
C ASP A 4 52.61 10.21 34.94
N LYS A 5 52.26 10.72 36.11
CA LYS A 5 50.94 10.58 36.71
C LYS A 5 50.01 11.60 36.05
N PHE A 6 49.02 11.13 35.31
CA PHE A 6 48.03 11.99 34.66
C PHE A 6 47.20 12.73 35.72
N ASP A 7 47.36 14.04 35.80
CA ASP A 7 46.69 14.90 36.78
C ASP A 7 45.27 15.23 36.34
N LEU A 8 44.31 14.54 36.96
CA LEU A 8 42.89 14.63 36.65
C LEU A 8 42.29 16.00 36.98
N GLU A 9 42.84 16.73 37.97
CA GLU A 9 42.33 18.07 38.33
C GLU A 9 42.69 19.12 37.27
N GLU A 10 43.88 19.04 36.69
CA GLU A 10 44.30 19.95 35.64
C GLU A 10 43.49 19.74 34.35
N ALA A 11 43.14 18.49 34.04
CA ALA A 11 42.28 18.15 32.92
C ALA A 11 40.85 18.70 33.10
N LEU A 12 40.30 18.63 34.31
CA LEU A 12 38.96 19.15 34.62
C LEU A 12 38.91 20.69 34.62
N LYS A 13 39.99 21.38 35.01
CA LYS A 13 40.11 22.85 34.90
C LYS A 13 40.09 23.34 33.44
N LYS A 14 40.67 22.56 32.53
CA LYS A 14 40.70 22.86 31.08
C LYS A 14 39.35 22.65 30.39
N LEU A 15 38.46 21.83 30.95
CA LEU A 15 37.10 21.64 30.43
C LEU A 15 36.15 22.79 30.82
N ASN A 16 36.34 23.41 31.98
CA ASN A 16 35.44 24.45 32.49
C ASN A 16 35.82 25.89 32.10
N SER A 17 36.95 26.10 31.41
CA SER A 17 37.31 27.38 30.81
C SER A 17 36.88 27.40 29.34
N ALA A 18 35.60 27.68 29.09
CA ALA A 18 35.11 27.89 27.74
C ALA A 18 35.90 29.05 27.08
N PRO A 19 36.49 28.87 25.88
CA PRO A 19 36.82 30.03 25.08
C PRO A 19 35.51 30.72 24.74
N SER A 20 35.38 32.01 25.08
CA SER A 20 34.24 32.84 24.70
C SER A 20 33.99 32.67 23.21
N SER A 21 32.87 32.04 22.85
CA SER A 21 32.46 31.81 21.47
C SER A 21 32.46 33.14 20.71
N GLN A 22 33.51 33.40 19.95
CA GLN A 22 33.54 34.50 19.00
C GLN A 22 32.44 34.21 17.98
N LYS A 23 31.38 35.02 18.01
CA LYS A 23 30.31 35.00 17.00
C LYS A 23 30.93 35.35 15.65
N LYS A 24 31.37 34.34 14.88
CA LYS A 24 31.64 34.51 13.45
C LYS A 24 30.29 34.69 12.77
N THR A 25 30.03 35.88 12.26
CA THR A 25 28.91 36.22 11.37
C THR A 25 29.12 35.55 10.00
N GLY A 26 29.03 34.22 9.97
CA GLY A 26 28.93 33.45 8.75
C GLY A 26 27.46 33.07 8.54
N THR A 27 26.87 33.49 7.42
CA THR A 27 25.56 33.00 6.97
C THR A 27 25.67 31.52 6.63
N ILE A 28 25.44 30.65 7.62
CA ILE A 28 25.22 29.22 7.37
C ILE A 28 23.91 29.13 6.58
N LYS A 29 24.00 28.97 5.25
CA LYS A 29 22.85 28.60 4.43
C LYS A 29 22.30 27.29 5.01
N LYS A 30 21.16 27.34 5.70
CA LYS A 30 20.40 26.15 6.09
C LYS A 30 20.20 25.34 4.80
N LYS A 31 20.91 24.20 4.70
CA LYS A 31 20.59 23.22 3.66
C LYS A 31 19.16 22.79 3.95
N ASN A 32 18.26 23.03 3.00
CA ASN A 32 16.87 22.57 3.11
C ASN A 32 16.90 21.09 3.50
N ALA A 33 16.20 20.73 4.58
CA ALA A 33 16.05 19.34 4.96
C ALA A 33 15.51 18.59 3.73
N VAL A 34 16.24 17.56 3.29
CA VAL A 34 15.77 16.69 2.22
C VAL A 34 14.45 16.10 2.72
N LYS A 35 13.35 16.41 2.04
CA LYS A 35 12.03 15.87 2.35
C LYS A 35 12.10 14.38 2.01
N ILE A 36 12.27 13.53 3.02
CA ILE A 36 12.26 12.08 2.82
C ILE A 36 10.81 11.73 2.50
N GLU A 37 10.54 11.33 1.25
CA GLU A 37 9.21 10.83 0.88
C GLU A 37 8.97 9.51 1.62
N PRO A 38 7.76 9.31 2.19
CA PRO A 38 7.43 8.08 2.90
C PRO A 38 7.50 6.87 1.96
N ASP A 39 8.17 5.81 2.40
CA ASP A 39 8.24 4.55 1.67
C ASP A 39 7.02 3.71 2.00
N TYR A 40 5.96 3.89 1.20
CA TYR A 40 4.66 3.24 1.38
C TYR A 40 4.65 1.70 1.18
N ARG A 41 5.83 1.09 1.00
CA ARG A 41 6.02 -0.36 1.07
C ARG A 41 6.11 -0.85 2.52
N TYR A 42 6.62 0.00 3.41
CA TYR A 42 6.82 -0.29 4.83
C TYR A 42 5.91 0.56 5.72
N GLU A 43 5.55 1.76 5.28
CA GLU A 43 4.70 2.69 6.03
C GLU A 43 3.29 2.78 5.43
N ALA A 44 2.27 2.64 6.28
CA ALA A 44 0.88 2.84 5.88
C ALA A 44 0.67 4.29 5.40
N CYS A 45 -0.08 4.47 4.30
CA CYS A 45 -0.56 5.80 3.95
C CYS A 45 -1.63 6.22 4.97
N ASN A 46 -1.31 7.22 5.79
CA ASN A 46 -2.23 7.78 6.79
C ASN A 46 -2.93 9.06 6.32
N GLU A 47 -2.76 9.42 5.04
CA GLU A 47 -3.41 10.57 4.45
C GLU A 47 -4.66 10.14 3.68
N SER A 48 -5.65 11.02 3.65
CA SER A 48 -6.85 10.80 2.84
C SER A 48 -6.59 11.22 1.40
N PHE A 49 -7.03 10.42 0.44
CA PHE A 49 -6.78 10.69 -0.99
C PHE A 49 -8.00 10.38 -1.86
N PRO A 50 -8.18 11.08 -2.99
CA PRO A 50 -9.27 10.78 -3.92
C PRO A 50 -8.98 9.51 -4.71
N CYS A 51 -9.97 8.65 -4.88
CA CYS A 51 -9.86 7.47 -5.74
C CYS A 51 -9.70 7.88 -7.21
N ALA A 52 -8.66 7.35 -7.88
CA ALA A 52 -8.43 7.60 -9.31
C ALA A 52 -9.53 7.06 -10.25
N ASN A 53 -10.37 6.12 -9.78
CA ASN A 53 -11.46 5.56 -10.58
C ASN A 53 -12.82 6.23 -10.32
N CYS A 54 -13.23 6.38 -9.06
CA CYS A 54 -14.57 6.90 -8.72
C CYS A 54 -14.58 8.30 -8.08
N GLY A 55 -13.41 8.89 -7.80
CA GLY A 55 -13.27 10.22 -7.21
C GLY A 55 -13.64 10.35 -5.73
N LYS A 56 -14.22 9.32 -5.10
CA LYS A 56 -14.54 9.35 -3.66
C LYS A 56 -13.27 9.47 -2.82
N MET A 57 -13.34 10.27 -1.76
CA MET A 57 -12.28 10.40 -0.77
C MET A 57 -12.15 9.11 0.04
N ILE A 58 -10.94 8.56 0.09
CA ILE A 58 -10.60 7.35 0.82
C ILE A 58 -9.89 7.78 2.10
N ASN A 59 -10.39 7.28 3.23
CA ASN A 59 -9.74 7.44 4.52
C ASN A 59 -8.91 6.17 4.84
N PRO A 60 -7.76 6.32 5.51
CA PRO A 60 -6.90 5.19 5.88
C PRO A 60 -7.51 4.31 6.97
N GLU A 61 -8.40 4.88 7.78
CA GLU A 61 -9.10 4.20 8.87
C GLU A 61 -10.04 3.10 8.34
N GLY A 62 -10.33 2.10 9.18
CA GLY A 62 -11.35 1.09 8.91
C GLY A 62 -10.92 -0.10 8.03
N ALA A 63 -9.75 -0.05 7.38
CA ALA A 63 -9.30 -1.15 6.52
C ALA A 63 -9.06 -2.48 7.28
N GLY A 64 -8.68 -2.39 8.56
CA GLY A 64 -8.26 -3.54 9.36
C GLY A 64 -6.87 -4.09 9.00
N THR A 65 -6.15 -3.43 8.09
CA THR A 65 -4.80 -3.77 7.65
C THR A 65 -3.95 -2.51 7.50
N HIS A 66 -2.62 -2.63 7.65
CA HIS A 66 -1.70 -1.49 7.47
C HIS A 66 -1.64 -0.96 6.03
N HIS A 67 -1.88 -1.80 5.01
CA HIS A 67 -1.75 -1.39 3.61
C HIS A 67 -3.07 -1.60 2.86
N ARG A 68 -3.67 -0.50 2.40
CA ARG A 68 -4.84 -0.51 1.53
C ARG A 68 -4.41 -0.35 0.08
N ASN A 69 -4.77 -1.33 -0.75
CA ASN A 69 -4.40 -1.37 -2.17
C ASN A 69 -5.58 -1.18 -3.13
N HIS A 70 -6.80 -0.97 -2.62
CA HIS A 70 -8.00 -0.70 -3.43
C HIS A 70 -8.95 0.27 -2.73
N CYS A 71 -9.84 0.88 -3.50
CA CYS A 71 -10.88 1.76 -2.97
C CYS A 71 -12.00 0.94 -2.30
N PRO A 72 -12.44 1.24 -1.06
CA PRO A 72 -13.52 0.48 -0.42
C PRO A 72 -14.89 0.67 -1.12
N TYR A 73 -15.08 1.79 -1.82
CA TYR A 73 -16.35 2.14 -2.46
C TYR A 73 -16.55 1.55 -3.85
N CYS A 74 -15.47 1.37 -4.62
CA CYS A 74 -15.55 0.85 -5.99
C CYS A 74 -14.65 -0.37 -6.24
N LEU A 75 -13.91 -0.80 -5.22
CA LEU A 75 -12.98 -1.94 -5.22
C LEU A 75 -11.90 -1.88 -6.29
N SER A 76 -11.72 -0.75 -6.98
CA SER A 76 -10.67 -0.58 -7.98
C SER A 76 -9.32 -0.29 -7.33
N SER A 77 -8.27 -0.84 -7.92
CA SER A 77 -6.88 -0.67 -7.52
C SER A 77 -6.11 0.14 -8.59
N ILE A 78 -4.82 0.41 -8.35
CA ILE A 78 -3.91 1.04 -9.31
C ILE A 78 -2.73 0.09 -9.50
N HIS A 79 -2.34 -0.14 -10.74
CA HIS A 79 -1.19 -0.96 -11.09
C HIS A 79 0.10 -0.18 -10.82
N VAL A 80 0.53 -0.21 -9.58
CA VAL A 80 1.79 0.39 -9.11
C VAL A 80 2.90 -0.64 -8.95
N ASP A 81 2.59 -1.94 -8.92
CA ASP A 81 3.53 -3.02 -8.59
C ASP A 81 3.92 -3.89 -9.80
N ASN A 82 5.23 -4.08 -10.03
CA ASN A 82 5.73 -5.13 -10.93
C ASN A 82 5.79 -6.47 -10.18
N GLU A 83 6.31 -6.45 -8.97
CA GLU A 83 6.16 -7.50 -7.97
C GLU A 83 5.33 -6.98 -6.78
N PRO A 84 4.54 -7.82 -6.09
CA PRO A 84 3.71 -7.38 -4.97
C PRO A 84 4.51 -6.56 -3.94
N GLY A 85 4.14 -5.30 -3.75
CA GLY A 85 4.78 -4.40 -2.78
C GLY A 85 6.08 -3.73 -3.26
N ASP A 86 6.48 -3.84 -4.53
CA ASP A 86 7.69 -3.15 -5.02
C ASP A 86 7.44 -1.70 -5.47
N ARG A 87 6.20 -1.34 -5.80
CA ARG A 87 5.78 -0.05 -6.37
C ARG A 87 6.60 0.42 -7.59
N LYS A 88 7.17 -0.49 -8.38
CA LYS A 88 8.05 -0.18 -9.52
C LYS A 88 7.36 -0.15 -10.89
N SER A 89 6.04 -0.30 -10.96
CA SER A 89 5.32 -0.35 -12.23
C SER A 89 5.12 1.04 -12.83
N ASP A 90 5.64 1.23 -14.04
CA ASP A 90 5.39 2.42 -14.86
C ASP A 90 3.98 2.42 -15.49
N CYS A 91 3.22 1.33 -15.35
CA CYS A 91 1.91 1.20 -15.97
C CYS A 91 0.93 2.24 -15.42
N LYS A 92 0.84 2.32 -14.07
CA LYS A 92 -0.07 3.19 -13.30
C LYS A 92 -1.53 3.14 -13.75
N GLY A 93 -1.90 2.06 -14.44
CA GLY A 93 -3.25 1.88 -14.97
C GLY A 93 -4.24 1.49 -13.88
N ILE A 94 -5.49 1.93 -14.01
CA ILE A 94 -6.58 1.50 -13.14
C ILE A 94 -6.74 -0.01 -13.28
N MET A 95 -6.82 -0.70 -12.14
CA MET A 95 -7.15 -2.12 -12.10
C MET A 95 -8.59 -2.31 -11.64
N GLU A 96 -9.41 -2.89 -12.50
CA GLU A 96 -10.80 -3.21 -12.18
C GLU A 96 -10.92 -4.52 -11.42
N PRO A 97 -11.85 -4.61 -10.45
CA PRO A 97 -12.17 -5.86 -9.78
C PRO A 97 -12.99 -6.75 -10.72
N ILE A 98 -12.48 -7.93 -11.06
CA ILE A 98 -13.11 -8.84 -12.02
C ILE A 98 -13.68 -10.11 -11.39
N SER A 99 -13.19 -10.52 -10.23
CA SER A 99 -13.63 -11.75 -9.55
C SER A 99 -13.33 -11.69 -8.06
N ILE A 100 -13.95 -12.59 -7.30
CA ILE A 100 -13.65 -12.87 -5.90
C ILE A 100 -13.07 -14.28 -5.81
N TRP A 101 -11.99 -14.43 -5.05
CA TRP A 101 -11.35 -15.70 -4.73
C TRP A 101 -11.43 -15.95 -3.22
N VAL A 102 -11.87 -17.15 -2.84
CA VAL A 102 -11.87 -17.61 -1.44
C VAL A 102 -10.61 -18.43 -1.20
N LYS A 103 -9.76 -17.99 -0.26
CA LYS A 103 -8.54 -18.68 0.17
C LYS A 103 -8.85 -19.81 1.15
N ASP A 104 -7.85 -20.66 1.44
CA ASP A 104 -7.99 -21.88 2.27
C ASP A 104 -8.61 -21.66 3.67
N LYS A 105 -8.51 -20.45 4.23
CA LYS A 105 -9.09 -20.08 5.55
C LYS A 105 -10.43 -19.34 5.47
N GLY A 106 -11.06 -19.33 4.29
CA GLY A 106 -12.30 -18.58 4.05
C GLY A 106 -12.09 -17.07 3.86
N GLU A 107 -10.84 -16.59 3.83
CA GLU A 107 -10.54 -15.20 3.54
C GLU A 107 -10.80 -14.87 2.08
N TRP A 108 -11.43 -13.73 1.82
CA TRP A 108 -11.72 -13.30 0.47
C TRP A 108 -10.58 -12.44 -0.07
N ALA A 109 -10.29 -12.64 -1.35
CA ALA A 109 -9.40 -11.82 -2.13
C ALA A 109 -10.12 -11.33 -3.39
N ILE A 110 -9.89 -10.08 -3.73
CA ILE A 110 -10.40 -9.45 -4.94
C ILE A 110 -9.35 -9.69 -6.02
N VAL A 111 -9.79 -10.27 -7.14
CA VAL A 111 -8.96 -10.42 -8.34
C VAL A 111 -9.11 -9.15 -9.18
N HIS A 112 -7.99 -8.48 -9.42
CA HIS A 112 -7.92 -7.25 -10.18
C HIS A 112 -7.29 -7.48 -11.55
N ARG A 113 -7.83 -6.83 -12.58
CA ARG A 113 -7.24 -6.79 -13.93
C ARG A 113 -6.86 -5.36 -14.28
N CYS A 114 -5.61 -5.13 -14.66
CA CYS A 114 -5.20 -3.83 -15.17
C CYS A 114 -5.86 -3.54 -16.52
N LYS A 115 -6.62 -2.44 -16.64
CA LYS A 115 -7.27 -2.04 -17.90
C LYS A 115 -6.29 -1.66 -19.01
N LYS A 116 -5.05 -1.30 -18.66
CA LYS A 116 -4.02 -0.83 -19.60
C LYS A 116 -3.17 -1.96 -20.17
N CYS A 117 -2.72 -2.90 -19.33
CA CYS A 117 -1.81 -3.98 -19.76
C CYS A 117 -2.35 -5.41 -19.55
N GLY A 118 -3.54 -5.56 -18.97
CA GLY A 118 -4.17 -6.87 -18.75
C GLY A 118 -3.63 -7.69 -17.58
N LYS A 119 -2.54 -7.26 -16.91
CA LYS A 119 -1.96 -7.97 -15.76
C LYS A 119 -3.00 -8.22 -14.67
N LEU A 120 -2.98 -9.42 -14.10
CA LEU A 120 -3.80 -9.82 -12.97
C LEU A 120 -3.03 -9.68 -11.66
N ASN A 121 -3.69 -9.19 -10.62
CA ASN A 121 -3.19 -9.21 -9.25
C ASN A 121 -4.33 -9.52 -8.28
N THR A 122 -4.00 -9.96 -7.06
CA THR A 122 -4.99 -10.28 -6.05
C THR A 122 -4.72 -9.52 -4.77
N ASN A 123 -5.71 -8.79 -4.26
CA ASN A 123 -5.64 -8.08 -2.99
C ASN A 123 -6.62 -8.70 -1.99
N ARG A 124 -6.25 -8.79 -0.72
CA ARG A 124 -7.17 -9.24 0.35
C ARG A 124 -8.31 -8.22 0.50
N SER A 125 -9.54 -8.68 0.74
CA SER A 125 -10.65 -7.77 1.11
C SER A 125 -10.37 -7.09 2.45
N ALA A 126 -10.75 -5.83 2.56
CA ALA A 126 -10.65 -5.02 3.78
C ALA A 126 -11.97 -5.06 4.58
N ALA A 127 -11.91 -4.71 5.86
CA ALA A 127 -13.09 -4.76 6.75
C ALA A 127 -14.18 -3.72 6.40
N ASP A 128 -13.81 -2.63 5.73
CA ASP A 128 -14.70 -1.55 5.32
C ASP A 128 -15.10 -1.60 3.83
N ASP A 129 -14.75 -2.68 3.13
CA ASP A 129 -15.16 -2.87 1.74
C ASP A 129 -16.69 -2.97 1.64
N ASN A 130 -17.26 -2.40 0.57
CA ASN A 130 -18.69 -2.50 0.33
C ASN A 130 -19.11 -3.96 0.11
N PRO A 131 -19.86 -4.59 1.03
CA PRO A 131 -20.18 -6.02 0.96
C PRO A 131 -21.12 -6.34 -0.20
N VAL A 132 -22.00 -5.40 -0.59
CA VAL A 132 -22.89 -5.57 -1.74
C VAL A 132 -22.08 -5.62 -3.03
N LEU A 133 -21.06 -4.76 -3.15
CA LEU A 133 -20.21 -4.75 -4.33
C LEU A 133 -19.34 -6.02 -4.41
N LEU A 134 -18.76 -6.47 -3.30
CA LEU A 134 -18.03 -7.75 -3.23
C LEU A 134 -18.93 -8.91 -3.69
N MET A 135 -20.13 -9.02 -3.14
CA MET A 135 -21.07 -10.08 -3.50
C MET A 135 -21.47 -10.00 -4.98
N SER A 136 -21.74 -8.79 -5.48
CA SER A 136 -22.13 -8.59 -6.89
C SER A 136 -21.06 -9.08 -7.87
N ILE A 137 -19.78 -8.95 -7.52
CA ILE A 137 -18.66 -9.48 -8.31
C ILE A 137 -18.63 -11.01 -8.20
N ALA A 138 -18.78 -11.56 -7.00
CA ALA A 138 -18.75 -13.00 -6.76
C ALA A 138 -19.85 -13.76 -7.53
N VAL A 139 -21.07 -13.21 -7.59
CA VAL A 139 -22.21 -13.86 -8.24
C VAL A 139 -22.35 -13.54 -9.73
N LYS A 140 -21.47 -12.70 -10.29
CA LYS A 140 -21.55 -12.24 -11.68
C LYS A 140 -21.64 -13.38 -12.71
N PRO A 141 -20.88 -14.49 -12.58
CA PRO A 141 -21.00 -15.62 -13.52
C PRO A 141 -22.39 -16.28 -13.49
N LEU A 142 -23.07 -16.27 -12.34
CA LEU A 142 -24.42 -16.82 -12.20
C LEU A 142 -25.49 -15.89 -12.81
N ALA A 143 -25.30 -14.58 -12.64
CA ALA A 143 -26.23 -13.57 -13.16
C ALA A 143 -26.10 -13.35 -14.68
N SER A 144 -24.96 -13.71 -15.28
CA SER A 144 -24.69 -13.52 -16.70
C SER A 144 -23.81 -14.65 -17.25
N PRO A 145 -24.36 -15.89 -17.35
CA PRO A 145 -23.60 -17.03 -17.82
C PRO A 145 -23.23 -16.88 -19.31
N PRO A 146 -22.11 -17.50 -19.76
CA PRO A 146 -21.64 -17.38 -21.14
C PRO A 146 -22.50 -18.16 -22.15
N PHE A 147 -23.48 -18.93 -21.70
CA PHE A 147 -24.44 -19.66 -22.51
C PHE A 147 -25.77 -19.81 -21.74
N PRO A 148 -26.89 -20.05 -22.43
CA PRO A 148 -28.16 -20.31 -21.76
C PRO A 148 -28.11 -21.59 -20.91
N LEU A 149 -28.40 -21.48 -19.61
CA LEU A 149 -28.30 -22.62 -18.68
C LEU A 149 -29.24 -23.79 -19.01
N HIS A 150 -30.41 -23.52 -19.62
CA HIS A 150 -31.36 -24.57 -20.03
C HIS A 150 -30.76 -25.57 -21.05
N LEU A 151 -29.68 -25.20 -21.76
CA LEU A 151 -29.00 -26.09 -22.69
C LEU A 151 -28.13 -27.15 -21.97
N LEU A 152 -27.84 -26.98 -20.68
CA LEU A 152 -27.05 -27.93 -19.89
C LEU A 152 -27.78 -29.25 -19.63
N GLU A 153 -29.11 -29.26 -19.57
CA GLU A 153 -29.91 -30.47 -19.32
C GLU A 153 -29.58 -31.58 -20.34
N ASN A 154 -29.56 -31.21 -21.62
CA ASN A 154 -29.23 -32.12 -22.72
C ASN A 154 -27.79 -32.66 -22.67
N THR A 155 -26.86 -31.97 -22.02
CA THR A 155 -25.46 -32.43 -21.87
C THR A 155 -25.29 -33.38 -20.68
N LEU A 156 -26.08 -33.21 -19.61
CA LEU A 156 -26.04 -34.09 -18.45
C LEU A 156 -26.66 -35.46 -18.76
N ASP A 157 -27.72 -35.50 -19.56
CA ASP A 157 -28.40 -36.75 -19.95
C ASP A 157 -27.59 -37.60 -20.94
N LYS A 158 -26.73 -36.99 -21.77
CA LYS A 158 -25.85 -37.69 -22.71
C LYS A 158 -24.63 -38.35 -22.06
N GLN A 159 -24.38 -38.10 -20.78
CA GLN A 159 -23.26 -38.65 -20.02
C GLN A 159 -23.66 -39.80 -19.07
N LYS A 160 -24.94 -40.20 -19.07
CA LYS A 160 -25.42 -41.43 -18.43
C LYS A 160 -25.46 -42.57 -19.44
#